data_AF-A0A699ZVW3-F1
#
_entry.id   AF-A0A699ZVW3-F1
#
_cell.length_a   1.000
_cell.length_b   1.000
_cell.length_c   1.000
_cell.angle_alpha   90.00
_cell.angle_beta   90.00
_cell.angle_gamma   90.00
#
_symmetry.space_group_name_H-M   'P 1'
#
loop_
_entity.id
_entity.type
_entity.pdbx_description
1 polymer ?
#
loop_
_entity_poly.entity_id
_entity_poly.type
_entity_poly.pdbx_seq_one_letter_code
_entity_poly.pdbx_strand_id
1 'polypeptide(L)' 'VDVLVSEWMGYGLLFESMLDSVLQARDRWLAPGGVLLPDRATLYLAGASSAALGTAFWQATRRVLLSRHPFST' A
#
# COMPACT_ATOMS: atom_id res chain seq x y z
N VAL A 1 19.85 7.75 -20.93
CA VAL A 1 19.37 8.89 -20.12
C VAL A 1 20.23 9.00 -18.88
N ASP A 2 20.52 10.20 -18.41
CA ASP A 2 21.41 10.40 -17.24
C ASP A 2 20.63 10.44 -15.92
N VAL A 3 19.34 10.82 -15.98
CA VAL A 3 18.42 10.81 -14.84
C VAL A 3 17.13 10.12 -15.25
N LEU A 4 16.65 9.21 -14.39
CA LEU A 4 15.35 8.57 -14.50
C LEU A 4 14.49 9.00 -13.32
N VAL A 5 13.37 9.66 -13.60
CA VAL A 5 12.41 10.11 -12.57
C VAL A 5 11.12 9.35 -12.78
N SER A 6 10.60 8.74 -11.72
CA SER A 6 9.29 8.08 -11.78
C SER A 6 8.60 8.18 -10.43
N GLU A 7 7.32 8.53 -10.48
CA GLU A 7 6.39 8.20 -9.40
C GLU A 7 5.97 6.74 -9.66
N TRP A 8 6.38 5.82 -8.79
CA TRP A 8 6.17 4.38 -8.99
C TRP A 8 5.56 3.68 -7.80
N MET A 9 5.42 4.37 -6.67
CA MET A 9 5.11 3.77 -5.38
C MET A 9 3.61 3.51 -5.28
N GLY A 10 3.25 2.29 -4.90
CA GLY A 10 1.86 1.89 -4.71
C GLY A 10 1.38 1.99 -3.26
N TYR A 11 0.17 1.50 -2.98
CA TYR A 11 -0.31 1.38 -1.61
C TYR A 11 0.58 0.45 -0.80
N GLY A 12 0.92 0.84 0.44
CA GLY A 12 1.88 0.08 1.25
C GLY A 12 3.21 -0.14 0.52
N LEU A 13 3.63 0.84 -0.29
CA LEU A 13 4.79 0.86 -1.17
C LEU A 13 4.68 -0.03 -2.43
N LEU A 14 4.10 -1.23 -2.33
CA LEU A 14 4.22 -2.26 -3.39
C LEU A 14 2.92 -2.60 -4.13
N PHE A 15 1.74 -2.44 -3.51
CA PHE A 15 0.47 -2.85 -4.13
C PHE A 15 0.09 -1.87 -5.25
N GLU A 16 -0.16 -2.41 -6.45
CA GLU A 16 -0.40 -1.62 -7.68
C GLU A 16 0.77 -0.68 -8.04
N SER A 17 1.98 -0.97 -7.55
CA SER A 17 3.18 -0.20 -7.89
C SER A 17 3.64 -0.47 -9.32
N MET A 18 4.41 0.47 -9.87
CA MET A 18 5.07 0.34 -11.18
C MET A 18 6.55 -0.03 -11.06
N LEU A 19 6.98 -0.58 -9.92
CA LEU A 19 8.38 -0.84 -9.62
C LEU A 19 9.06 -1.66 -10.71
N ASP A 20 8.42 -2.70 -11.22
CA ASP A 20 8.97 -3.57 -12.28
C ASP A 20 9.27 -2.78 -13.56
N SER A 21 8.39 -1.85 -13.94
CA SER A 21 8.59 -0.99 -15.11
C SER A 21 9.75 -0.02 -14.91
N VAL A 22 9.90 0.53 -13.71
CA VAL A 22 11.03 1.40 -13.35
C VAL A 22 12.35 0.66 -13.38
N LEU A 23 12.40 -0.58 -12.85
CA LEU A 23 13.61 -1.41 -12.89
C LEU A 23 13.99 -1.76 -14.33
N GLN A 24 13.01 -2.13 -15.17
CA GLN A 24 13.26 -2.39 -16.59
C GLN A 24 13.78 -1.15 -17.33
N ALA A 25 13.21 0.02 -17.05
CA ALA A 25 13.63 1.28 -17.63
C ALA A 25 15.05 1.69 -17.18
N ARG A 26 15.37 1.47 -15.90
CA ARG A 26 16.72 1.68 -15.34
C ARG A 26 17.74 0.83 -16.09
N ASP A 27 17.50 -0.48 -16.17
CA ASP A 27 18.47 -1.43 -16.71
C ASP A 27 18.70 -1.23 -18.21
N ARG A 28 17.69 -0.75 -18.94
CA ARG A 28 17.78 -0.54 -20.39
C ARG A 28 18.30 0.84 -20.78
N TRP A 29 17.93 1.88 -20.04
CA TRP A 29 18.09 3.25 -20.53
C TRP A 29 18.95 4.14 -19.65
N LEU A 30 19.15 3.83 -18.37
CA LEU A 30 19.96 4.65 -17.49
C LEU A 30 21.44 4.46 -17.82
N ALA A 31 22.15 5.56 -18.05
CA ALA A 31 23.59 5.55 -18.30
C ALA A 31 24.34 5.04 -17.05
N PRO A 32 25.51 4.40 -17.21
CA PRO A 32 26.37 4.06 -16.07
C PRO A 32 26.66 5.31 -15.23
N GLY A 33 26.41 5.24 -13.91
CA GLY A 33 26.54 6.39 -13.00
C GLY A 33 25.36 7.37 -13.04
N GLY A 34 24.33 7.11 -13.84
CA GLY A 34 23.10 7.88 -13.85
C GLY A 34 22.29 7.73 -12.56
N VAL A 35 21.38 8.67 -12.32
CA VAL A 35 20.62 8.78 -11.08
C VAL A 35 19.16 8.37 -11.30
N LEU A 36 18.62 7.53 -10.43
CA LEU A 36 17.20 7.20 -10.37
C LEU A 36 16.57 7.97 -9.21
N LEU A 37 15.42 8.62 -9.41
CA LEU A 37 14.73 9.36 -8.34
C LEU A 37 13.26 8.91 -8.22
N PRO A 38 12.80 8.52 -7.02
CA PRO A 38 13.58 8.30 -5.79
C PRO A 38 14.42 7.00 -5.84
N ASP A 39 15.67 7.02 -5.34
CA ASP A 39 16.58 5.86 -5.35
C ASP A 39 16.42 4.93 -4.13
N ARG A 40 15.73 5.38 -3.09
CA ARG A 40 15.46 4.61 -1.88
C ARG A 40 14.02 4.80 -1.42
N ALA A 41 13.44 3.72 -0.92
CA ALA A 41 12.17 3.72 -0.22
C ALA A 41 12.28 2.82 1.03
N THR A 42 11.55 3.16 2.09
CA THR A 42 11.55 2.39 3.34
C THR A 42 10.12 2.24 3.83
N LEU A 43 9.71 0.99 4.07
CA LEU A 43 8.42 0.67 4.64
C LEU A 43 8.56 0.58 6.17
N TYR A 44 7.73 1.34 6.88
CA TYR A 44 7.64 1.32 8.34
C TYR A 44 6.30 0.71 8.77
N LEU A 45 6.30 0.00 9.88
CA LEU A 45 5.12 -0.63 10.47
C LEU A 45 5.08 -0.33 11.97
N ALA A 46 3.88 -0.07 12.49
CA ALA A 46 3.62 0.13 13.90
C ALA A 46 2.26 -0.48 14.27
N GLY A 47 2.12 -0.92 15.53
CA GLY A 47 0.84 -1.42 16.03
C GLY A 47 -0.18 -0.28 16.17
N ALA A 48 -1.43 -0.56 15.83
CA ALA A 48 -2.55 0.34 16.02
C ALA A 48 -3.70 -0.38 16.75
N SER A 49 -4.43 0.35 17.59
CA SER A 49 -5.65 -0.20 18.22
C SER A 49 -6.79 -0.26 17.19
N SER A 50 -7.68 -1.24 17.34
CA SER A 50 -8.84 -1.40 16.45
C SER A 50 -9.78 -0.19 16.44
N ALA A 51 -9.81 0.57 17.53
CA ALA A 51 -10.58 1.81 17.66
C ALA A 51 -10.16 2.88 16.65
N ALA A 52 -8.89 2.87 16.21
CA ALA A 52 -8.36 3.85 15.25
C ALA A 52 -8.78 3.57 13.79
N LEU A 53 -9.33 2.40 13.49
CA LEU A 53 -9.59 1.94 12.12
C LEU A 53 -10.94 2.41 11.54
N GLY A 54 -11.64 3.34 12.18
CA GLY A 54 -12.93 3.85 11.71
C GLY A 54 -14.07 2.81 11.68
N THR A 55 -13.85 1.62 12.25
CA THR A 55 -14.80 0.50 12.22
C THR A 55 -15.91 0.60 13.28
N ALA A 56 -15.88 1.65 14.13
CA ALA A 56 -16.78 1.81 15.27
C ALA A 56 -18.27 1.78 14.88
N PHE A 57 -18.63 2.40 13.74
CA PHE A 57 -20.02 2.38 13.25
C PHE A 57 -20.52 0.95 13.00
N TRP A 58 -19.73 0.13 12.29
CA TRP A 58 -20.10 -1.25 11.97
C TRP A 58 -20.03 -2.17 13.19
N GLN A 59 -19.13 -1.89 14.13
CA GLN A 59 -19.08 -2.61 15.41
C GLN A 59 -20.33 -2.35 16.26
N ALA A 60 -20.81 -1.09 16.27
CA ALA A 60 -22.03 -0.72 16.98
C ALA A 60 -23.29 -1.38 16.35
N THR A 61 -23.38 -1.41 15.02
CA THR A 61 -24.53 -2.00 14.31
C THR A 61 -24.52 -3.52 14.28
N ARG A 62 -23.35 -4.19 14.26
CA ARG A 62 -23.25 -5.66 14.41
C ARG A 62 -23.92 -6.18 15.68
N ARG A 63 -23.84 -5.41 16.77
CA ARG A 63 -24.48 -5.76 18.04
C ARG A 63 -26.01 -5.74 17.98
N VAL A 64 -26.59 -5.03 17.02
CA VAL A 64 -28.05 -4.88 16.84
C VAL A 64 -28.59 -5.80 15.75
N LEU A 65 -27.81 -6.05 14.70
CA LEU A 65 -28.25 -6.83 13.53
C LEU A 65 -28.03 -8.35 13.68
N LEU A 66 -26.95 -8.79 14.35
CA LEU A 66 -26.68 -10.23 14.54
C LEU A 66 -27.35 -10.83 15.78
N SER A 67 -28.02 -10.02 16.61
CA SER A 67 -28.76 -10.49 17.79
C SER A 67 -30.24 -10.81 17.50
N ARG A 68 -30.71 -10.66 16.25
CA ARG A 68 -32.15 -10.78 15.89
C ARG A 68 -32.56 -12.05 15.15
N HIS A 69 -31.67 -13.03 14.98
CA HIS A 69 -32.06 -14.36 14.51
C HIS A 69 -31.47 -15.46 15.40
N PRO A 70 -32.25 -16.08 16.29
CA PRO A 70 -31.94 -17.45 16.65
C PRO A 70 -32.11 -18.28 15.37
N PHE A 71 -31.05 -18.95 14.94
CA PHE A 71 -31.20 -20.07 14.02
C PHE A 71 -32.06 -21.11 14.74
N SER A 72 -33.39 -21.10 14.50
CA SER A 72 -34.21 -22.28 14.74
C SER A 72 -33.98 -23.22 13.55
N THR A 73 -33.51 -24.41 13.87
CA THR A 73 -33.44 -25.59 13.00
C THR A 73 -34.68 -25.80 12.16
#